data_AF-A0A536HIQ0-F1
#
_entry.id   AF-A0A536HIQ0-F1
#
_cell.length_a   1.000
_cell.length_b   1.000
_cell.length_c   1.000
_cell.angle_alpha   90.00
_cell.angle_beta   90.00
_cell.angle_gamma   90.00
#
_symmetry.space_group_name_H-M   'P 1'
#
loop_
_entity.id
_entity.type
_entity.pdbx_description
1 polymer ?
#
loop_
_entity_poly.entity_id
_entity_poly.type
_entity_poly.pdbx_seq_one_letter_code
_entity_poly.pdbx_strand_id
1 'polypeptide(L)' 'MSELATVSTHVLDVAAGKPASGVRVTLGTRTLTTDAQGRIADLSDGGINPGSYRLLFEVGAYFGTTPHLFET' A
#
# COMPACT_ATOMS: atom_id res chain seq x y z
N MET A 1 23.93 11.50 13.52
CA MET A 1 23.22 10.32 12.98
C MET A 1 21.97 10.85 12.32
N SER A 2 21.77 10.56 11.03
CA SER A 2 20.46 10.83 10.42
C SER A 2 19.46 9.85 11.00
N GLU A 3 18.35 10.37 11.52
CA GLU A 3 17.24 9.52 11.95
C GLU A 3 16.60 8.89 10.71
N LEU A 4 16.42 7.56 10.73
CA LEU A 4 15.77 6.85 9.63
C LEU A 4 14.28 7.20 9.64
N ALA A 5 13.73 7.51 8.47
CA ALA A 5 12.29 7.75 8.35
C ALA A 5 11.53 6.43 8.28
N THR A 6 10.36 6.35 8.91
CA THR A 6 9.45 5.21 8.74
C THR A 6 8.42 5.48 7.65
N VAL A 7 7.92 4.42 7.03
CA VAL A 7 6.88 4.50 5.98
C VAL A 7 5.73 3.60 6.34
N SER A 8 4.53 4.17 6.37
CA SER A 8 3.26 3.45 6.53
C SER A 8 2.32 3.76 5.36
N THR A 9 1.25 2.99 5.21
CA THR A 9 0.20 3.29 4.23
C THR A 9 -1.19 2.92 4.74
N HIS A 10 -2.20 3.53 4.12
CA HIS A 10 -3.62 3.24 4.32
C HIS A 10 -4.33 3.34 2.98
N VAL A 11 -4.91 2.25 2.51
CA VAL A 11 -5.58 2.13 1.22
C VAL A 11 -7.08 2.01 1.45
N LEU A 12 -7.84 2.86 0.77
CA LEU A 12 -9.30 2.92 0.87
C LEU A 12 -9.91 2.57 -0.50
N ASP A 13 -10.93 1.72 -0.47
CA ASP A 13 -11.83 1.49 -1.58
C ASP A 13 -13.00 2.46 -1.45
N VAL A 14 -12.90 3.59 -2.16
CA VAL A 14 -13.89 4.66 -2.13
C VAL A 14 -15.18 4.29 -2.86
N ALA A 15 -15.15 3.33 -3.79
CA ALA A 15 -16.34 2.87 -4.49
C ALA A 15 -17.26 2.08 -3.55
N ALA A 16 -16.66 1.25 -2.69
CA ALA A 16 -17.38 0.46 -1.68
C ALA A 16 -17.45 1.13 -0.30
N GLY A 17 -16.83 2.30 -0.12
CA GLY A 17 -16.83 3.04 1.15
C GLY A 17 -16.14 2.31 2.30
N LYS A 18 -15.10 1.50 2.02
CA LYS A 18 -14.45 0.62 3.02
C LYS A 18 -12.93 0.61 2.90
N PRO A 19 -12.20 0.15 3.93
CA PRO A 19 -10.78 -0.12 3.80
C PRO A 19 -10.49 -1.21 2.75
N ALA A 20 -9.44 -1.01 1.95
CA ALA A 20 -9.01 -1.98 0.95
C ALA A 20 -8.05 -2.98 1.58
N SER A 21 -8.61 -4.02 2.21
CA SER A 21 -7.85 -5.16 2.74
C SER A 21 -7.33 -6.05 1.61
N GLY A 22 -6.12 -6.60 1.77
CA GLY A 22 -5.56 -7.54 0.80
C GLY A 22 -4.80 -6.91 -0.38
N VAL A 23 -4.61 -5.58 -0.40
CA VAL A 23 -3.85 -4.89 -1.45
C VAL A 23 -2.36 -5.16 -1.24
N ARG A 24 -1.70 -5.73 -2.25
CA ARG A 24 -0.22 -5.86 -2.23
C ARG A 24 0.42 -4.51 -2.54
N VAL A 25 1.33 -4.11 -1.66
CA VAL A 25 2.08 -2.86 -1.75
C VAL A 25 3.58 -3.18 -1.68
N THR A 26 4.33 -2.65 -2.65
CA THR A 26 5.78 -2.82 -2.71
C THR A 26 6.50 -1.50 -2.46
N LEU A 27 7.42 -1.46 -1.50
CA LEU A 27 8.42 -0.39 -1.32
C LEU A 27 9.79 -0.92 -1.75
N GLY A 28 10.29 -0.44 -2.88
CA GLY A 28 11.53 -0.96 -3.47
C GLY A 28 11.40 -2.46 -3.83
N THR A 29 12.01 -3.34 -3.04
CA THR A 29 11.93 -4.80 -3.21
C THR A 29 11.06 -5.48 -2.14
N ARG A 30 10.61 -4.75 -1.11
CA ARG A 30 9.82 -5.31 -0.02
C ARG A 30 8.34 -5.23 -0.36
N THR A 31 7.66 -6.37 -0.37
CA THR A 31 6.22 -6.48 -0.62
C THR A 31 5.50 -6.91 0.64
N LEU A 32 4.47 -6.17 1.04
CA LEU A 32 3.55 -6.52 2.11
C LEU A 32 2.11 -6.35 1.63
N THR A 33 1.17 -6.89 2.41
CA THR A 33 -0.27 -6.83 2.10
C THR A 33 -0.98 -6.01 3.16
N THR A 34 -1.94 -5.17 2.75
CA THR A 34 -2.76 -4.40 3.69
C THR A 34 -3.59 -5.32 4.60
N ASP A 35 -3.67 -4.94 5.87
CA ASP A 35 -4.48 -5.62 6.88
C ASP A 35 -6.00 -5.39 6.68
N ALA A 36 -6.81 -5.91 7.60
CA ALA A 36 -8.27 -5.77 7.57
C ALA A 36 -8.77 -4.31 7.62
N GLN A 37 -7.92 -3.38 8.06
CA GLN A 37 -8.18 -1.95 8.11
C GLN A 37 -7.52 -1.23 6.93
N GLY A 38 -7.07 -1.95 5.90
CA GLY A 38 -6.44 -1.39 4.71
C GLY A 38 -5.06 -0.81 4.97
N ARG A 39 -4.39 -1.18 6.06
CA ARG A 39 -3.15 -0.55 6.51
C ARG A 39 -1.93 -1.45 6.41
N ILE A 40 -0.76 -0.81 6.32
CA ILE A 40 0.53 -1.41 6.64
C ILE A 40 1.22 -0.43 7.58
N ALA A 41 1.43 -0.84 8.82
CA ALA A 41 1.98 0.02 9.87
C ALA A 41 3.47 0.33 9.67
N ASP A 42 4.24 -0.65 9.19
CA ASP A 42 5.65 -0.48 8.85
C ASP A 42 6.00 -1.20 7.54
N LEU A 43 6.14 -0.40 6.49
CA LEU A 43 6.60 -0.82 5.17
C LEU A 43 8.11 -0.64 5.00
N SER A 44 8.75 0.09 5.91
CA SER A 44 10.17 0.44 5.92
C SER A 44 11.05 -0.50 6.73
N ASP A 45 10.48 -1.42 7.51
CA ASP A 45 11.18 -2.40 8.34
C ASP A 45 12.17 -1.76 9.33
N GLY A 46 11.69 -0.77 10.08
CA GLY A 46 12.51 -0.02 11.03
C GLY A 46 13.26 1.19 10.43
N GLY A 47 13.16 1.44 9.13
CA GLY A 47 13.39 2.76 8.56
C GLY A 47 14.17 2.81 7.24
N ILE A 48 14.08 3.96 6.56
CA ILE A 48 14.73 4.23 5.27
C ILE A 48 15.65 5.45 5.35
N ASN A 49 16.71 5.41 4.55
CA ASN A 49 17.62 6.55 4.36
C ASN A 49 16.95 7.65 3.52
N PRO A 50 17.41 8.90 3.58
CA PRO A 50 16.99 9.93 2.64
C PRO A 50 17.27 9.52 1.18
N GLY A 51 16.29 9.70 0.31
CA GLY A 51 16.40 9.33 -1.10
C GLY A 51 15.06 9.28 -1.81
N SER A 52 15.06 8.81 -3.06
CA SER A 52 13.85 8.61 -3.85
C SER A 52 13.37 7.17 -3.74
N TYR A 53 12.09 7.01 -3.42
CA TYR A 53 11.44 5.71 -3.25
C TYR A 53 10.21 5.62 -4.13
N ARG A 54 9.86 4.40 -4.51
CA ARG A 54 8.62 4.09 -5.23
C ARG A 54 7.78 3.15 -4.40
N LEU A 55 6.50 3.50 -4.27
CA LEU A 55 5.45 2.60 -3.82
C LEU A 55 4.69 2.08 -5.06
N LEU A 56 4.56 0.77 -5.17
CA LEU A 56 3.72 0.12 -6.18
C LEU A 56 2.53 -0.53 -5.49
N PHE A 57 1.32 -0.12 -5.89
CA PHE A 57 0.06 -0.68 -5.40
C PHE A 57 -0.55 -1.55 -6.49
N GLU A 58 -0.81 -2.81 -6.19
CA GLU A 58 -1.36 -3.75 -7.16
C GLU A 58 -2.90 -3.73 -7.18
N VAL A 59 -3.45 -2.58 -7.58
CA VAL A 59 -4.90 -2.31 -7.57
C VAL A 59 -5.68 -3.20 -8.55
N GLY A 60 -5.09 -3.55 -9.70
CA GLY A 60 -5.75 -4.45 -10.66
C GLY A 60 -5.98 -5.84 -10.07
N ALA A 61 -5.03 -6.37 -9.31
CA ALA A 61 -5.20 -7.64 -8.61
C ALA A 61 -6.22 -7.55 -7.46
N TYR A 62 -6.29 -6.39 -6.77
CA TYR A 62 -7.29 -6.15 -5.73
C TYR A 62 -8.72 -6.14 -6.28
N PHE A 63 -8.97 -5.38 -7.36
CA PHE A 63 -10.32 -5.30 -7.94
C PHE A 63 -10.67 -6.58 -8.72
N GLY A 64 -9.70 -7.22 -9.37
CA GLY A 64 -9.94 -8.42 -10.18
C GLY A 64 -11.01 -8.16 -11.24
N THR A 65 -12.09 -8.94 -11.20
CA THR A 65 -13.25 -8.78 -12.10
C THR A 65 -14.37 -7.92 -11.49
N THR A 66 -14.15 -7.34 -10.31
CA THR A 66 -15.18 -6.55 -9.61
C THR A 66 -15.36 -5.22 -10.33
N PRO A 67 -16.61 -4.81 -10.63
CA PRO A 67 -16.87 -3.48 -11.17
C PRO A 67 -16.35 -2.40 -10.22
N HIS A 68 -15.61 -1.46 -10.75
CA HIS A 68 -15.07 -0.32 -10.03
C HIS A 68 -15.32 0.96 -10.84
N LEU A 69 -15.13 2.12 -10.20
CA LEU A 69 -15.58 3.45 -10.67
C LEU A 69 -15.18 3.83 -12.11
N PHE A 70 -14.22 3.13 -12.72
CA PHE A 70 -13.79 3.34 -14.10
C PHE A 70 -13.68 1.99 -14.81
N GLU A 71 -14.36 1.83 -15.94
CA GLU A 71 -14.06 0.74 -16.89
C GLU A 71 -12.69 1.04 -17.52
N THR A 72 -11.75 0.11 -17.37
CA THR A 72 -10.47 0.08 -18.09
C THR A 72 -10.59 -0.58 -19.45
#